data_AF-A0A6I4SKR1-F1
#
_entry.id   AF-A0A6I4SKR1-F1
#
_cell.length_a   1.000
_cell.length_b   1.000
_cell.length_c   1.000
_cell.angle_alpha   90.00
_cell.angle_beta   90.00
_cell.angle_gamma   90.00
#
_symmetry.space_group_name_H-M   'P 1'
#
loop_
_entity.id
_entity.type
_entity.pdbx_description
1 polymer ?
#
loop_
_entity_poly.entity_id
_entity_poly.type
_entity_poly.pdbx_seq_one_letter_code
_entity_poly.pdbx_strand_id
1 'polypeptide(L)'
;MAREIAETGLAEDVYASSLAETDRRPRQTSPSSEITSERALEIPADMLAQSYLITKTRLAVLAMVQDTDIEMVTPEGRIDQSNSGTFRQIFEHRLSVYRETIEQRGYPSDLAGEYSVQTVTSSCASSGSMLFAGASEAIFAKLTITQAGFEITLTGTVAANHAEGLREDFDLPFEGVVVEHSLAFTDFANSDLFYLGEVVEGTIEIRPDPAVLDSWPAWASPPRRKDLENCLLVLRRDQ
;
A
#
# COMPACT_ATOMS: atom_id res chain seq x y z
N MET A 1 18.72 -53.96 -48.34
CA MET A 1 17.62 -54.94 -48.21
C MET A 1 16.57 -54.26 -47.34
N ALA A 2 15.55 -53.65 -47.97
CA ALA A 2 14.21 -54.23 -48.17
C ALA A 2 13.52 -54.47 -46.80
N ARG A 3 12.43 -53.79 -46.43
CA ARG A 3 11.15 -53.76 -47.14
C ARG A 3 10.23 -52.65 -46.61
N GLU A 4 9.40 -52.15 -47.52
CA GLU A 4 8.12 -51.51 -47.30
C GLU A 4 7.17 -52.34 -46.41
N ILE A 5 6.33 -51.66 -45.64
CA ILE A 5 4.96 -52.09 -45.38
C ILE A 5 4.06 -50.90 -45.71
N ALA A 6 3.10 -51.19 -46.58
CA ALA A 6 2.07 -50.32 -47.09
C ALA A 6 0.84 -50.31 -46.18
N GLU A 7 0.03 -49.26 -46.36
CA GLU A 7 -1.43 -49.26 -46.35
C GLU A 7 -2.18 -49.68 -45.07
N THR A 8 -2.68 -48.68 -44.36
CA THR A 8 -4.12 -48.59 -44.07
C THR A 8 -4.57 -47.14 -44.19
N GLY A 9 -5.29 -46.83 -45.27
CA GLY A 9 -6.19 -45.69 -45.29
C GLY A 9 -7.40 -45.99 -44.42
N LEU A 10 -7.80 -45.03 -43.59
CA LEU A 10 -9.17 -44.73 -43.16
C LEU A 10 -9.10 -43.55 -42.17
N ALA A 11 -9.98 -42.57 -42.39
CA ALA A 11 -10.22 -41.34 -41.62
C ALA A 11 -9.36 -40.11 -42.00
N GLU A 12 -9.56 -39.61 -43.22
CA GLU A 12 -9.87 -38.18 -43.39
C GLU A 12 -11.12 -37.86 -42.51
N ASP A 13 -11.20 -36.63 -41.99
CA ASP A 13 -12.26 -36.10 -41.11
C ASP A 13 -12.11 -36.26 -39.59
N VAL A 14 -11.01 -35.84 -38.96
CA VAL A 14 -11.06 -35.13 -37.66
C VAL A 14 -9.76 -34.33 -37.42
N TYR A 15 -9.42 -33.30 -38.21
CA TYR A 15 -8.41 -32.31 -37.75
C TYR A 15 -8.53 -30.97 -38.50
N ALA A 16 -9.77 -30.56 -38.78
CA ALA A 16 -10.10 -29.24 -39.31
C ALA A 16 -11.30 -28.64 -38.57
N SER A 17 -11.19 -28.48 -37.25
CA SER A 17 -12.04 -27.56 -36.49
C SER A 17 -11.42 -27.30 -35.11
N SER A 18 -10.61 -26.25 -35.02
CA SER A 18 -10.19 -25.65 -33.74
C SER A 18 -9.54 -24.27 -33.90
N LEU A 19 -9.32 -23.78 -35.13
CA LEU A 19 -8.86 -22.42 -35.41
C LEU A 19 -10.02 -21.40 -35.49
N ALA A 20 -11.04 -21.56 -34.65
CA ALA A 20 -12.09 -20.56 -34.47
C ALA A 20 -12.00 -19.97 -33.06
N GLU A 21 -11.52 -18.73 -33.01
CA GLU A 21 -11.87 -17.73 -32.00
C GLU A 21 -11.56 -18.10 -30.54
N THR A 22 -10.28 -18.02 -30.19
CA THR A 22 -9.91 -17.61 -28.82
C THR A 22 -9.34 -16.19 -28.84
N ASP A 23 -10.03 -15.26 -29.52
CA ASP A 23 -9.88 -13.82 -29.25
C ASP A 23 -10.69 -13.48 -28.00
N ARG A 24 -10.29 -14.07 -26.86
CA ARG A 24 -10.70 -13.56 -25.54
C ARG A 24 -9.72 -12.46 -25.17
N ARG A 25 -9.81 -11.31 -25.85
CA ARG A 25 -9.40 -10.07 -25.19
C ARG A 25 -10.12 -10.04 -23.84
N PRO A 26 -9.42 -9.86 -22.72
CA PRO A 26 -10.11 -9.59 -21.47
C PRO A 26 -11.06 -8.41 -21.75
N ARG A 27 -12.35 -8.61 -21.47
CA ARG A 27 -13.30 -7.49 -21.44
C ARG A 27 -12.66 -6.43 -20.56
N GLN A 28 -12.31 -5.29 -21.16
CA GLN A 28 -12.16 -4.05 -20.41
C GLN A 28 -13.48 -3.88 -19.66
N THR A 29 -13.51 -4.32 -18.40
CA THR A 29 -14.48 -3.82 -17.45
C THR A 29 -14.23 -2.33 -17.39
N SER A 30 -15.22 -1.54 -17.83
CA SER A 30 -15.22 -0.09 -17.67
C SER A 30 -14.70 0.25 -16.26
N PRO A 31 -13.82 1.26 -16.12
CA PRO A 31 -13.21 1.57 -14.84
C PRO A 31 -14.30 1.74 -13.79
N SER A 32 -14.31 0.78 -12.87
CA SER A 32 -15.33 0.58 -11.84
C SER A 32 -15.51 1.86 -11.03
N SER A 33 -16.68 2.49 -11.22
CA SER A 33 -17.24 3.70 -10.57
C SER A 33 -16.27 4.85 -10.31
N GLU A 34 -16.44 5.96 -11.03
CA GLU A 34 -15.93 7.26 -10.60
C GLU A 34 -16.33 7.49 -9.13
N ILE A 35 -15.35 7.83 -8.30
CA ILE A 35 -15.62 8.29 -6.94
C ILE A 35 -16.17 9.72 -7.07
N THR A 36 -17.32 9.99 -6.46
CA THR A 36 -17.85 11.35 -6.35
C THR A 36 -17.59 11.88 -4.95
N SER A 37 -17.57 13.20 -4.77
CA SER A 37 -17.40 13.81 -3.44
C SER A 37 -18.46 13.35 -2.45
N GLU A 38 -19.71 13.16 -2.90
CA GLU A 38 -20.80 12.61 -2.08
C GLU A 38 -20.49 11.20 -1.56
N ARG A 39 -19.99 10.30 -2.43
CA ARG A 39 -19.63 8.93 -2.02
C ARG A 39 -18.37 8.91 -1.16
N ALA A 40 -17.43 9.83 -1.40
CA ALA A 40 -16.21 9.93 -0.62
C ALA A 40 -16.49 10.36 0.84
N LEU A 41 -17.51 11.21 1.07
CA LEU A 41 -17.95 11.60 2.41
C LEU A 41 -18.50 10.44 3.24
N GLU A 42 -18.97 9.36 2.60
CA GLU A 42 -19.47 8.17 3.29
C GLU A 42 -18.36 7.17 3.67
N ILE A 43 -17.14 7.37 3.16
CA ILE A 43 -16.01 6.48 3.46
C ILE A 43 -15.54 6.71 4.91
N PRO A 44 -15.32 5.67 5.74
CA PRO A 44 -14.70 5.81 7.06
C PRO A 44 -13.36 6.57 7.03
N ALA A 45 -13.01 7.29 8.10
CA ALA A 45 -11.86 8.20 8.11
C ALA A 45 -10.53 7.48 7.82
N ASP A 46 -10.31 6.34 8.46
CA ASP A 46 -9.18 5.44 8.27
C ASP A 46 -9.10 4.92 6.82
N MET A 47 -10.22 4.47 6.27
CA MET A 47 -10.28 4.00 4.87
C MET A 47 -10.07 5.14 3.87
N LEU A 48 -10.50 6.36 4.19
CA LEU A 48 -10.28 7.54 3.34
C LEU A 48 -8.79 7.94 3.34
N ALA A 49 -8.14 7.94 4.50
CA ALA A 49 -6.70 8.15 4.63
C ALA A 49 -5.90 7.11 3.83
N GLN A 50 -6.24 5.84 3.99
CA GLN A 50 -5.62 4.73 3.27
C GLN A 50 -5.86 4.84 1.76
N SER A 51 -7.09 5.14 1.32
CA SER A 51 -7.44 5.28 -0.10
C SER A 51 -6.68 6.43 -0.78
N TYR A 52 -6.48 7.54 -0.07
CA TYR A 52 -5.63 8.64 -0.55
C TYR A 52 -4.20 8.17 -0.77
N LEU A 53 -3.59 7.51 0.23
CA LEU A 53 -2.21 7.01 0.14
C LEU A 53 -2.05 5.96 -0.96
N ILE A 54 -2.96 4.98 -1.07
CA ILE A 54 -2.97 3.99 -2.15
C ILE A 54 -3.01 4.69 -3.51
N THR A 55 -3.88 5.70 -3.68
CA THR A 55 -4.01 6.42 -4.95
C THR A 55 -2.75 7.22 -5.28
N LYS A 56 -2.14 7.85 -4.27
CA LYS A 56 -0.86 8.57 -4.41
C LYS A 56 0.27 7.61 -4.83
N THR A 57 0.38 6.44 -4.19
CA THR A 57 1.36 5.41 -4.53
C THR A 57 1.15 4.87 -5.94
N ARG A 58 -0.11 4.61 -6.33
CA ARG A 58 -0.44 4.17 -7.70
C ARG A 58 -0.02 5.19 -8.75
N LEU A 59 -0.19 6.49 -8.49
CA LEU A 59 0.28 7.55 -9.39
C LEU A 59 1.81 7.56 -9.53
N ALA A 60 2.54 7.34 -8.43
CA ALA A 60 4.00 7.23 -8.46
C ALA A 60 4.46 6.00 -9.26
N VAL A 61 3.84 4.84 -9.04
CA VAL A 61 4.16 3.60 -9.78
C VAL A 61 3.80 3.72 -11.26
N LEU A 62 2.69 4.39 -11.57
CA LEU A 62 2.25 4.60 -12.95
C LEU A 62 3.27 5.40 -13.77
N ALA A 63 4.03 6.31 -13.14
CA ALA A 63 5.13 6.99 -13.81
C ALA A 63 6.19 6.00 -14.31
N MET A 64 6.50 4.96 -13.53
CA MET A 64 7.43 3.90 -13.95
C MET A 64 6.86 3.03 -15.08
N VAL A 65 5.55 2.72 -15.05
CA VAL A 65 4.87 1.97 -16.13
C VAL A 65 4.94 2.70 -17.46
N GLN A 66 4.96 4.03 -17.46
CA GLN A 66 5.06 4.82 -18.70
C GLN A 66 6.45 4.74 -19.34
N ASP A 67 7.49 4.54 -18.54
CA ASP A 67 8.89 4.57 -19.00
C ASP A 67 9.50 3.17 -19.16
N THR A 68 8.78 2.10 -18.81
CA THR A 68 9.27 0.72 -18.78
C THR A 68 8.23 -0.29 -19.26
N ASP A 69 8.64 -1.51 -19.61
CA ASP A 69 7.73 -2.62 -19.97
C ASP A 69 7.14 -3.32 -18.74
N ILE A 70 6.97 -2.60 -17.63
CA ILE A 70 6.36 -3.10 -16.40
C ILE A 70 4.85 -2.91 -16.49
N GLU A 71 4.11 -3.91 -16.03
CA GLU A 71 2.66 -3.84 -15.87
C GLU A 71 2.30 -3.64 -14.39
N MET A 72 1.34 -2.78 -14.11
CA MET A 72 0.73 -2.64 -12.78
C MET A 72 -0.60 -3.38 -12.74
N VAL A 73 -0.79 -4.23 -11.73
CA VAL A 73 -2.06 -4.95 -11.52
C VAL A 73 -2.81 -4.27 -10.39
N THR A 74 -4.04 -3.85 -10.67
CA THR A 74 -4.94 -3.19 -9.71
C THR A 74 -6.28 -3.91 -9.66
N PRO A 75 -7.11 -3.69 -8.63
CA PRO A 75 -8.50 -4.19 -8.61
C PRO A 75 -9.31 -3.76 -9.83
N GLU A 76 -8.99 -2.61 -10.42
CA GLU A 76 -9.65 -2.07 -11.62
C GLU A 76 -9.16 -2.73 -12.92
N GLY A 77 -8.06 -3.48 -12.87
CA GLY A 77 -7.49 -4.20 -14.00
C GLY A 77 -5.99 -4.05 -14.14
N ARG A 78 -5.48 -4.58 -15.25
CA ARG A 78 -4.08 -4.49 -15.66
C ARG A 78 -3.82 -3.17 -16.36
N ILE A 79 -2.76 -2.50 -15.96
CA ILE A 79 -2.33 -1.21 -16.45
C ILE A 79 -0.95 -1.37 -17.08
N ASP A 80 -0.83 -0.96 -18.33
CA ASP A 80 0.38 -1.00 -19.14
C ASP A 80 0.57 0.35 -19.85
N GLN A 81 1.61 0.48 -20.67
CA GLN A 81 1.88 1.72 -21.41
C GLN A 81 0.68 2.19 -22.25
N SER A 82 -0.08 1.27 -22.85
CA SER A 82 -1.17 1.57 -23.79
C SER A 82 -2.39 2.22 -23.14
N ASN A 83 -2.62 1.96 -21.84
CA ASN A 83 -3.77 2.48 -21.10
C ASN A 83 -3.38 3.36 -19.89
N SER A 84 -2.07 3.51 -19.61
CA SER A 84 -1.53 4.30 -18.50
C SER A 84 -2.07 5.73 -18.44
N GLY A 85 -2.22 6.41 -19.58
CA GLY A 85 -2.75 7.78 -19.66
C GLY A 85 -4.19 7.89 -19.14
N THR A 86 -5.03 6.91 -19.45
CA THR A 86 -6.42 6.85 -18.95
C THR A 86 -6.45 6.64 -17.44
N PHE A 87 -5.64 5.70 -16.93
CA PHE A 87 -5.57 5.44 -15.49
C PHE A 87 -4.95 6.59 -14.70
N ARG A 88 -4.01 7.34 -15.29
CA ARG A 88 -3.46 8.56 -14.69
C ARG A 88 -4.57 9.55 -14.39
N GLN A 89 -5.41 9.87 -15.38
CA GLN A 89 -6.53 10.80 -15.21
C GLN A 89 -7.51 10.32 -14.15
N ILE A 90 -7.81 9.01 -14.12
CA ILE A 90 -8.70 8.41 -13.12
C ILE A 90 -8.11 8.57 -11.70
N PHE A 91 -6.84 8.26 -11.51
CA PHE A 91 -6.19 8.37 -10.19
C PHE A 91 -5.99 9.82 -9.76
N GLU A 92 -5.65 10.73 -10.68
CA GLU A 92 -5.57 12.18 -10.40
C GLU A 92 -6.93 12.73 -9.95
N HIS A 93 -8.01 12.37 -10.65
CA HIS A 93 -9.35 12.77 -10.25
C HIS A 93 -9.74 12.22 -8.87
N ARG A 94 -9.50 10.92 -8.62
CA ARG A 94 -9.73 10.29 -7.31
C ARG A 94 -8.95 10.97 -6.20
N LEU A 95 -7.68 11.27 -6.43
CA LEU A 95 -6.83 11.96 -5.45
C LEU A 95 -7.38 13.35 -5.12
N SER A 96 -7.88 14.09 -6.12
CA SER A 96 -8.54 15.39 -5.91
C SER A 96 -9.80 15.24 -5.05
N VAL A 97 -10.67 14.29 -5.38
CA VAL A 97 -11.90 14.03 -4.62
C VAL A 97 -11.59 13.67 -3.17
N TYR A 98 -10.61 12.78 -2.94
CA TYR A 98 -10.18 12.43 -1.58
C TYR A 98 -9.60 13.62 -0.84
N ARG A 99 -8.73 14.43 -1.47
CA ARG A 99 -8.17 15.67 -0.88
C ARG A 99 -9.28 16.61 -0.40
N GLU A 100 -10.21 16.95 -1.29
CA GLU A 100 -11.33 17.85 -0.98
C GLU A 100 -12.19 17.28 0.16
N THR A 101 -12.44 15.98 0.14
CA THR A 101 -13.23 15.29 1.18
C THR A 101 -12.52 15.34 2.54
N ILE A 102 -11.20 15.10 2.57
CA ILE A 102 -10.40 15.18 3.79
C ILE A 102 -10.39 16.61 4.34
N GLU A 103 -10.19 17.61 3.47
CA GLU A 103 -10.25 19.02 3.86
C GLU A 103 -11.63 19.41 4.41
N GLN A 104 -12.71 18.89 3.81
CA GLN A 104 -14.08 19.12 4.27
C GLN A 104 -14.37 18.48 5.63
N ARG A 105 -13.87 17.26 5.87
CA ARG A 105 -14.04 16.53 7.14
C ARG A 105 -13.15 17.08 8.25
N GLY A 106 -12.01 17.65 7.88
CA GLY A 106 -11.04 18.25 8.78
C GLY A 106 -10.07 17.24 9.39
N TYR A 107 -9.09 17.77 10.11
CA TYR A 107 -8.00 17.02 10.73
C TYR A 107 -7.35 17.87 11.86
N PRO A 108 -6.76 17.25 12.89
CA PRO A 108 -5.97 17.92 13.92
C PRO A 108 -4.84 18.71 13.29
N SER A 109 -4.68 19.98 13.68
CA SER A 109 -3.64 20.88 13.14
C SER A 109 -2.33 20.83 13.93
N ASP A 110 -2.27 20.07 15.01
CA ASP A 110 -1.21 20.14 16.03
C ASP A 110 -0.50 18.80 16.27
N LEU A 111 -0.42 17.91 15.26
CA LEU A 111 0.30 16.64 15.38
C LEU A 111 1.82 16.77 15.20
N ALA A 112 2.31 17.90 14.71
CA ALA A 112 3.74 18.08 14.50
C ALA A 112 4.51 18.13 15.85
N GLY A 113 5.53 17.31 16.02
CA GLY A 113 6.32 17.30 17.25
C GLY A 113 7.15 16.04 17.43
N GLU A 114 7.82 15.96 18.58
CA GLU A 114 8.60 14.80 19.00
C GLU A 114 7.72 13.85 19.81
N TYR A 115 7.96 12.56 19.63
CA TYR A 115 7.18 11.50 20.23
C TYR A 115 8.08 10.43 20.85
N SER A 116 7.65 9.93 22.00
CA SER A 116 8.26 8.79 22.67
C SER A 116 7.36 7.55 22.57
N VAL A 117 7.99 6.38 22.42
CA VAL A 117 7.28 5.09 22.47
C VAL A 117 6.86 4.83 23.92
N GLN A 118 5.56 4.85 24.18
CA GLN A 118 4.99 4.49 25.49
C GLN A 118 4.78 2.99 25.63
N THR A 119 4.34 2.35 24.56
CA THR A 119 4.03 0.92 24.55
C THR A 119 4.30 0.36 23.16
N VAL A 120 4.91 -0.81 23.11
CA VAL A 120 5.04 -1.62 21.91
C VAL A 120 4.88 -3.08 22.30
N THR A 121 3.98 -3.80 21.64
CA THR A 121 3.78 -5.23 21.93
C THR A 121 4.83 -6.07 21.23
N SER A 122 5.20 -7.22 21.82
CA SER A 122 6.25 -8.09 21.25
C SER A 122 5.91 -8.66 19.87
N SER A 123 4.63 -8.76 19.52
CA SER A 123 4.18 -9.18 18.18
C SER A 123 4.59 -8.20 17.07
N CYS A 124 4.89 -6.95 17.42
CA CYS A 124 5.28 -5.92 16.45
C CYS A 124 6.59 -6.23 15.72
N ALA A 125 7.56 -6.90 16.35
CA ALA A 125 8.78 -7.34 15.68
C ALA A 125 8.54 -8.35 14.54
N SER A 126 7.41 -9.08 14.58
CA SER A 126 7.05 -10.09 13.57
C SER A 126 6.01 -9.58 12.56
N SER A 127 5.69 -8.29 12.57
CA SER A 127 4.65 -7.70 11.71
C SER A 127 5.08 -7.48 10.26
N GLY A 128 6.38 -7.62 9.94
CA GLY A 128 6.92 -7.34 8.61
C GLY A 128 7.07 -5.84 8.30
N SER A 129 6.89 -4.99 9.30
CA SER A 129 7.01 -3.52 9.23
C SER A 129 8.35 -3.04 9.76
N MET A 130 8.98 -2.08 9.07
CA MET A 130 10.20 -1.46 9.60
C MET A 130 9.91 -0.50 10.75
N LEU A 131 8.75 0.18 10.75
CA LEU A 131 8.32 1.02 11.88
C LEU A 131 8.13 0.18 13.15
N PHE A 132 7.37 -0.91 13.07
CA PHE A 132 7.07 -1.73 14.24
C PHE A 132 8.26 -2.55 14.73
N ALA A 133 9.06 -3.10 13.81
CA ALA A 133 10.30 -3.78 14.18
C ALA A 133 11.25 -2.80 14.86
N GLY A 134 11.44 -1.61 14.28
CA GLY A 134 12.35 -0.62 14.85
C GLY A 134 11.90 -0.10 16.22
N ALA A 135 10.60 0.10 16.41
CA ALA A 135 10.06 0.49 17.72
C ALA A 135 10.20 -0.65 18.75
N SER A 136 9.94 -1.90 18.35
CA SER A 136 10.05 -3.07 19.24
C SER A 136 11.48 -3.38 19.66
N GLU A 137 12.46 -3.08 18.81
CA GLU A 137 13.89 -3.26 19.07
C GLU A 137 14.52 -2.02 19.72
N ALA A 138 13.75 -0.95 19.94
CA ALA A 138 14.20 0.32 20.48
C ALA A 138 15.40 0.91 19.71
N ILE A 139 15.42 0.76 18.38
CA ILE A 139 16.51 1.32 17.53
C ILE A 139 16.30 2.80 17.21
N PHE A 140 15.07 3.30 17.34
CA PHE A 140 14.77 4.70 17.11
C PHE A 140 15.21 5.52 18.32
N ALA A 141 16.24 6.34 18.11
CA ALA A 141 16.67 7.33 19.09
C ALA A 141 15.64 8.45 19.24
N LYS A 142 14.89 8.73 18.16
CA LYS A 142 13.88 9.77 18.09
C LYS A 142 12.76 9.39 17.12
N LEU A 143 11.52 9.74 17.46
CA LEU A 143 10.39 9.73 16.54
C LEU A 143 9.84 11.15 16.42
N THR A 144 9.72 11.66 15.20
CA THR A 144 9.23 13.03 14.94
C THR A 144 8.10 12.98 13.92
N ILE A 145 7.01 13.70 14.17
CA ILE A 145 5.98 13.93 13.17
C ILE A 145 6.14 15.35 12.62
N THR A 146 6.16 15.46 11.29
CA THR A 146 5.95 16.72 10.57
C THR A 146 4.58 16.70 9.90
N GLN A 147 3.96 17.86 9.73
CA GLN A 147 2.60 17.98 9.20
C GLN A 147 2.48 19.15 8.22
N ALA A 148 1.90 18.88 7.06
CA ALA A 148 1.57 19.86 6.03
C ALA A 148 0.10 19.65 5.61
N GLY A 149 -0.82 20.39 6.23
CA GLY A 149 -2.25 20.11 6.09
C GLY A 149 -2.61 18.75 6.70
N PHE A 150 -3.31 17.90 5.95
CA PHE A 150 -3.61 16.53 6.36
C PHE A 150 -2.48 15.54 6.07
N GLU A 151 -1.48 15.93 5.29
CA GLU A 151 -0.32 15.07 5.01
C GLU A 151 0.65 15.15 6.18
N ILE A 152 1.12 14.00 6.63
CA ILE A 152 2.07 13.86 7.73
C ILE A 152 3.25 13.00 7.32
N THR A 153 4.37 13.15 8.01
CA THR A 153 5.50 12.24 7.90
C THR A 153 5.98 11.91 9.30
N LEU A 154 5.94 10.63 9.65
CA LEU A 154 6.59 10.10 10.85
C LEU A 154 8.02 9.72 10.48
N THR A 155 8.99 10.31 11.15
CA THR A 155 10.41 10.03 10.93
C THR A 155 10.97 9.33 12.16
N GLY A 156 11.49 8.12 11.96
CA GLY A 156 12.29 7.41 12.95
C GLY A 156 13.78 7.61 12.70
N THR A 157 14.47 8.31 13.60
CA THR A 157 15.92 8.49 13.53
C THR A 157 16.62 7.30 14.18
N VAL A 158 17.36 6.53 13.39
CA VAL A 158 18.22 5.45 13.86
C VAL A 158 19.60 6.03 14.15
N ALA A 159 20.04 5.95 15.41
CA ALA A 159 21.34 6.50 15.78
C ALA A 159 22.48 5.59 15.29
N ALA A 160 23.61 6.20 14.89
CA ALA A 160 24.73 5.50 14.27
C ALA A 160 25.29 4.34 15.10
N ASN A 161 25.17 4.41 16.43
CA ASN A 161 25.62 3.38 17.36
C ASN A 161 24.70 2.15 17.46
N HIS A 162 23.51 2.18 16.86
CA HIS A 162 22.55 1.07 16.88
C HIS A 162 22.69 0.11 15.70
N ALA A 163 23.42 0.47 14.64
CA ALA A 163 23.66 -0.42 13.51
C ALA A 163 25.13 -0.46 13.12
N GLU A 164 25.70 -1.67 13.06
CA GLU A 164 27.06 -1.88 12.57
C GLU A 164 27.18 -1.34 11.13
N GLY A 165 28.05 -0.35 10.93
CA GLY A 165 28.33 0.24 9.61
C GLY A 165 27.69 1.60 9.35
N LEU A 166 26.79 2.09 10.21
CA LEU A 166 26.35 3.49 10.14
C LEU A 166 27.43 4.39 10.73
N ARG A 167 27.80 5.43 9.97
CA ARG A 167 28.76 6.46 10.42
C ARG A 167 28.07 7.68 11.02
N GLU A 168 26.81 7.88 10.66
CA GLU A 168 25.97 9.01 11.01
C GLU A 168 24.55 8.50 11.24
N ASP A 169 23.75 9.30 11.93
CA ASP A 169 22.34 9.00 12.16
C ASP A 169 21.59 8.94 10.83
N PHE A 170 20.57 8.09 10.76
CA PHE A 170 19.80 7.85 9.55
C PHE A 170 18.31 7.99 9.83
N ASP A 171 17.64 8.79 9.03
CA ASP A 171 16.21 9.05 9.14
C ASP A 171 15.41 8.11 8.24
N LEU A 172 14.46 7.40 8.85
CA LEU A 172 13.48 6.56 8.17
C LEU A 172 12.13 7.29 8.10
N PRO A 173 11.75 7.85 6.94
CA PRO A 173 10.46 8.49 6.77
C PRO A 173 9.35 7.48 6.48
N PHE A 174 8.21 7.67 7.14
CA PHE A 174 6.95 6.98 6.90
C PHE A 174 5.91 8.04 6.52
N GLU A 175 5.56 8.07 5.23
CA GLU A 175 4.51 8.98 4.75
C GLU A 175 3.16 8.58 5.32
N GLY A 176 2.34 9.57 5.66
CA GLY A 176 1.01 9.32 6.17
C GLY A 176 0.01 10.43 5.89
N VAL A 177 -1.23 10.16 6.26
CA VAL A 177 -2.39 11.05 6.14
C VAL A 177 -3.19 10.99 7.42
N VAL A 178 -3.69 12.14 7.87
CA VAL A 178 -4.67 12.24 8.96
C VAL A 178 -6.02 12.71 8.43
N VAL A 179 -7.09 12.07 8.88
CA VAL A 179 -8.48 12.47 8.59
C VAL A 179 -9.27 12.35 9.89
N GLU A 180 -9.90 13.44 10.33
CA GLU A 180 -10.48 13.51 11.68
C GLU A 180 -9.44 13.00 12.70
N HIS A 181 -9.73 11.99 13.49
CA HIS A 181 -8.76 11.42 14.45
C HIS A 181 -8.02 10.20 13.91
N SER A 182 -8.31 9.74 12.70
CA SER A 182 -7.70 8.56 12.10
C SER A 182 -6.45 8.92 11.30
N LEU A 183 -5.47 8.03 11.36
CA LEU A 183 -4.18 8.13 10.69
C LEU A 183 -4.01 6.91 9.79
N ALA A 184 -3.37 7.12 8.64
CA ALA A 184 -2.80 6.03 7.86
C ALA A 184 -1.34 6.36 7.54
N PHE A 185 -0.46 5.36 7.57
CA PHE A 185 0.92 5.47 7.12
C PHE A 185 1.25 4.36 6.13
N THR A 186 2.16 4.63 5.19
CA THR A 186 2.75 3.63 4.30
C THR A 186 4.05 3.09 4.88
N ASP A 187 4.31 1.79 4.69
CA ASP A 187 5.65 1.27 4.83
C ASP A 187 6.47 1.46 3.56
N PHE A 188 7.72 1.90 3.70
CA PHE A 188 8.60 2.07 2.54
C PHE A 188 9.18 0.75 2.02
N ALA A 189 9.29 -0.28 2.86
CA ALA A 189 9.78 -1.61 2.48
C ALA A 189 8.67 -2.49 1.90
N ASN A 190 7.41 -2.19 2.20
CA ASN A 190 6.24 -2.86 1.61
C ASN A 190 5.11 -1.86 1.32
N SER A 191 4.97 -1.47 0.05
CA SER A 191 3.96 -0.51 -0.40
C SER A 191 2.51 -0.95 -0.21
N ASP A 192 2.27 -2.25 -0.02
CA ASP A 192 0.94 -2.81 0.24
C ASP A 192 0.62 -2.84 1.75
N LEU A 193 1.63 -2.66 2.60
CA LEU A 193 1.47 -2.65 4.06
C LEU A 193 1.16 -1.23 4.55
N PHE A 194 -0.05 -1.06 5.06
CA PHE A 194 -0.51 0.17 5.69
C PHE A 194 -0.59 0.01 7.20
N TYR A 195 -0.36 1.12 7.89
CA TYR A 195 -0.55 1.25 9.33
C TYR A 195 -1.72 2.17 9.58
N LEU A 196 -2.67 1.71 10.36
CA LEU A 196 -3.81 2.50 10.77
C LEU A 196 -3.55 2.98 12.19
N GLY A 197 -3.80 4.26 12.42
CA GLY A 197 -3.68 4.84 13.75
C GLY A 197 -4.86 5.70 14.13
N GLU A 198 -4.92 6.01 15.42
CA GLU A 198 -5.94 6.87 16.01
C GLU A 198 -5.28 7.83 17.01
N VAL A 199 -5.68 9.11 16.94
CA VAL A 199 -5.25 10.15 17.88
C VAL A 199 -6.22 10.17 19.06
N VAL A 200 -5.75 9.75 20.23
CA VAL A 200 -6.55 9.70 21.46
C VAL A 200 -5.83 10.47 22.57
N GLU A 201 -6.43 11.57 23.04
CA GLU A 201 -5.98 12.32 24.23
C GLU A 201 -4.46 12.65 24.28
N GLY A 202 -3.86 13.04 23.14
CA GLY A 202 -2.43 13.37 23.06
C GLY A 202 -1.49 12.16 22.89
N THR A 203 -2.07 10.98 22.68
CA THR A 203 -1.36 9.77 22.23
C THR A 203 -1.79 9.39 20.82
N ILE A 204 -0.93 8.62 20.15
CA ILE A 204 -1.21 8.03 18.85
C ILE A 204 -1.07 6.52 19.01
N GLU A 205 -2.17 5.79 18.84
CA GLU A 205 -2.13 4.34 18.70
C GLU A 205 -1.95 3.98 17.24
N ILE A 206 -1.06 3.04 16.92
CA ILE A 206 -0.77 2.59 15.55
C ILE A 206 -0.77 1.07 15.52
N ARG A 207 -1.46 0.50 14.53
CA ARG A 207 -1.58 -0.94 14.30
C ARG A 207 -1.38 -1.25 12.81
N PRO A 208 -0.81 -2.43 12.46
CA PRO A 208 -0.81 -2.88 11.08
C PRO A 208 -2.22 -3.24 10.63
N ASP A 209 -2.54 -2.96 9.38
CA ASP A 209 -3.80 -3.41 8.77
C ASP A 209 -3.70 -4.92 8.41
N PRO A 210 -4.46 -5.82 9.07
CA PRO A 210 -4.43 -7.24 8.76
C PRO A 210 -5.03 -7.57 7.37
N ALA A 211 -5.73 -6.65 6.71
CA ALA A 211 -6.28 -6.85 5.37
C ALA A 211 -5.18 -7.02 4.31
N VAL A 212 -3.94 -6.56 4.57
CA VAL A 212 -2.78 -6.76 3.68
C VAL A 212 -2.55 -8.24 3.33
N LEU A 213 -2.90 -9.15 4.25
CA LEU A 213 -2.74 -10.59 4.07
C LEU A 213 -3.59 -11.16 2.94
N ASP A 214 -4.70 -10.50 2.60
CA ASP A 214 -5.60 -10.95 1.54
C ASP A 214 -5.00 -10.69 0.15
N SER A 215 -4.05 -9.76 0.07
CA SER A 215 -3.31 -9.41 -1.15
C SER A 215 -1.85 -9.91 -1.15
N TRP A 216 -1.41 -10.61 -0.10
CA TRP A 216 0.00 -10.97 0.05
C TRP A 216 0.45 -11.96 -1.03
N PRO A 217 1.63 -11.76 -1.66
CA PRO A 217 2.11 -12.67 -2.68
C PRO A 217 2.32 -14.09 -2.13
N ALA A 218 1.76 -15.09 -2.83
CA ALA A 218 1.82 -16.50 -2.40
C ALA A 218 3.24 -17.09 -2.31
N TRP A 219 4.21 -16.47 -2.99
CA TRP A 219 5.62 -16.88 -2.97
C TRP A 219 6.42 -16.26 -1.81
N ALA A 220 5.90 -15.20 -1.17
CA ALA A 220 6.52 -14.57 -0.02
C ALA A 220 6.05 -15.24 1.28
N SER A 221 6.83 -15.09 2.34
CA SER A 221 6.42 -15.54 3.69
C SER A 221 5.67 -14.39 4.38
N PRO A 222 4.33 -14.40 4.46
CA PRO A 222 3.60 -13.34 5.15
C PRO A 222 3.83 -13.40 6.67
N PRO A 223 3.72 -12.25 7.37
CA PRO A 223 3.45 -12.21 8.80
C PRO A 223 2.25 -13.07 9.17
N ARG A 224 2.20 -13.60 10.39
CA ARG A 224 0.99 -14.31 10.84
C ARG A 224 -0.09 -13.28 11.15
N ARG A 225 -1.34 -13.59 10.79
CA ARG A 225 -2.51 -12.75 11.13
C ARG A 225 -2.55 -12.34 12.61
N LYS A 226 -2.27 -13.30 13.50
CA LYS A 226 -2.18 -13.05 14.93
C LYS A 226 -1.12 -12.02 15.30
N ASP A 227 0.02 -11.99 14.62
CA ASP A 227 1.09 -11.04 14.92
C ASP A 227 0.70 -9.62 14.48
N LEU A 228 -0.05 -9.49 13.38
CA LEU A 228 -0.63 -8.21 12.96
C LEU A 228 -1.70 -7.73 13.94
N GLU A 229 -2.68 -8.58 14.26
CA GLU A 229 -3.80 -8.24 15.15
C GLU A 229 -3.35 -7.87 16.58
N ASN A 230 -2.27 -8.49 17.08
CA ASN A 230 -1.74 -8.21 18.41
C ASN A 230 -0.62 -7.15 18.41
N CYS A 231 -0.17 -6.68 17.25
CA CYS A 231 0.77 -5.56 17.20
C CYS A 231 0.04 -4.25 17.57
N LEU A 232 0.59 -3.56 18.55
CA LEU A 232 0.19 -2.22 18.94
C LEU A 232 1.45 -1.42 19.27
N LEU A 233 1.56 -0.25 18.65
CA LEU A 233 2.50 0.81 19.01
C LEU A 233 1.71 2.00 19.55
N VAL A 234 2.09 2.50 20.72
CA VAL A 234 1.53 3.72 21.30
C VAL A 234 2.64 4.74 21.41
N LEU A 235 2.43 5.89 20.76
CA LEU A 235 3.30 7.05 20.81
C LEU A 235 2.67 8.12 21.68
N ARG A 236 3.49 8.86 22.43
CA ARG A 236 3.06 10.04 23.18
C ARG A 236 3.91 11.21 22.82
N ARG A 237 3.28 12.36 22.62
CA ARG A 237 3.99 13.60 22.33
C ARG A 237 4.80 14.04 23.55
N ASP A 238 6.06 14.40 23.32
CA ASP A 238 6.91 14.99 24.34
C ASP A 238 6.47 16.44 24.60
N GLN A 239 6.45 16.86 25.87
CA GLN A 239 5.98 18.19 26.30
C GLN A 239 7.01 19.29 26.09
#